data_AF-A0A956WZK6-F1
#
_entry.id   AF-A0A956WZK6-F1
#
_cell.length_a   1.000
_cell.length_b   1.000
_cell.length_c   1.000
_cell.angle_alpha   90.00
_cell.angle_beta   90.00
_cell.angle_gamma   90.00
#
_symmetry.space_group_name_H-M   'P 1'
#
loop_
_entity.id
_entity.type
_entity.pdbx_description
1 polymer ?
#
loop_
_entity_poly.entity_id
_entity_poly.type
_entity_poly.pdbx_seq_one_letter_code
_entity_poly.pdbx_strand_id
1 'polypeptide(L)'
;MARKLFDSPYIFGIHEPGGEGHMIGAGKPGWIVFTEGIGSEANDTGGKDFSQWSNQNLGIICRLNNGYYPGGTIPHSSRYESFAKRCANYAAASTG
;
A
#
# COMPACT_ATOMS: atom_id res chain seq x y z
N MET A 1 0.21 -13.53 -19.47
CA MET A 1 -0.24 -12.15 -19.73
C MET A 1 0.39 -11.25 -18.68
N ALA A 2 1.05 -10.16 -19.08
CA ALA A 2 1.52 -9.15 -18.12
C ALA A 2 0.29 -8.57 -17.39
N ARG A 3 0.37 -8.43 -16.06
CA ARG A 3 -0.75 -7.94 -15.24
C ARG A 3 -1.23 -6.59 -15.80
N LYS A 4 -2.54 -6.36 -15.85
CA LYS A 4 -3.08 -5.02 -16.05
C LYS A 4 -2.74 -4.24 -14.77
N LEU A 5 -1.55 -3.68 -14.78
CA LEU A 5 -1.05 -2.84 -13.72
C LEU A 5 -2.03 -1.69 -13.54
N PHE A 6 -2.59 -1.51 -12.35
CA PHE A 6 -3.36 -0.32 -11.99
C PHE A 6 -2.39 0.85 -11.78
N ASP A 7 -1.62 1.16 -12.83
CA ASP A 7 -0.64 2.23 -12.85
C ASP A 7 -1.31 3.50 -13.35
N SER A 8 -1.09 4.59 -12.63
CA SER A 8 -1.50 5.91 -13.08
C SER A 8 -0.46 6.48 -14.06
N PRO A 9 -0.86 7.08 -15.20
CA PRO A 9 0.08 7.72 -16.14
C PRO A 9 0.60 9.06 -15.61
N TYR A 10 0.11 9.53 -14.47
CA TYR A 10 0.48 10.82 -13.89
C TYR A 10 1.60 10.67 -12.86
N ILE A 11 2.40 11.72 -12.66
CA ILE A 11 3.51 11.74 -11.68
C ILE A 11 3.15 12.43 -10.37
N PHE A 12 1.85 12.59 -10.09
CA PHE A 12 1.35 13.26 -8.89
C PHE A 12 0.35 12.36 -8.16
N GLY A 13 0.14 12.66 -6.88
CA GLY A 13 -0.77 11.92 -6.04
C GLY A 13 -0.98 12.58 -4.69
N ILE A 14 -1.69 11.87 -3.82
CA ILE A 14 -1.95 12.27 -2.44
C ILE A 14 -1.45 11.22 -1.46
N HIS A 15 -1.16 11.64 -0.24
CA HIS A 15 -0.82 10.76 0.87
C HIS A 15 -2.08 10.50 1.69
N GLU A 16 -2.45 9.22 1.82
CA GLU A 16 -3.73 8.73 2.35
C GLU A 16 -4.98 9.14 1.54
N PRO A 17 -6.06 8.35 1.58
CA PRO A 17 -7.32 8.70 0.93
C PRO A 17 -8.03 9.88 1.63
N GLY A 18 -8.92 10.53 0.89
CA GLY A 18 -9.72 11.68 1.34
C GLY A 18 -9.69 12.87 0.38
N GLY A 19 -8.72 12.91 -0.55
CA GLY A 19 -8.56 13.99 -1.53
C GLY A 19 -8.75 13.57 -3.01
N GLU A 20 -8.93 12.28 -3.27
CA GLU A 20 -8.93 11.69 -4.61
C GLU A 20 -10.07 12.18 -5.50
N GLY A 21 -11.17 12.63 -4.90
CA GLY A 21 -12.30 13.23 -5.62
C GLY A 21 -11.89 14.44 -6.47
N HIS A 22 -10.91 15.23 -6.02
CA HIS A 22 -10.38 16.35 -6.80
C HIS A 22 -9.60 15.87 -8.03
N MET A 23 -8.84 14.79 -7.90
CA MET A 23 -8.08 14.18 -9.00
C MET A 23 -9.02 13.58 -10.04
N ILE A 24 -10.01 12.83 -9.58
CA ILE A 24 -11.04 12.19 -10.42
C ILE A 24 -11.88 13.26 -11.14
N GLY A 25 -12.36 14.28 -10.42
CA GLY A 25 -13.16 15.37 -10.97
C GLY A 25 -12.42 16.19 -12.04
N ALA A 26 -11.09 16.27 -11.94
CA ALA A 26 -10.25 16.91 -12.95
C ALA A 26 -9.90 15.99 -14.15
N GLY A 27 -10.40 14.76 -14.19
CA GLY A 27 -10.06 13.78 -15.23
C GLY A 27 -8.62 13.27 -15.17
N LYS A 28 -7.94 13.42 -14.03
CA LYS A 28 -6.54 13.06 -13.84
C LYS A 28 -6.37 12.12 -12.64
N PRO A 29 -6.76 10.84 -12.74
CA PRO A 29 -6.64 9.89 -11.65
C PRO A 29 -5.14 9.59 -11.36
N GLY A 30 -4.57 10.34 -10.42
CA GLY A 30 -3.17 10.22 -9.97
C GLY A 30 -2.93 9.01 -9.07
N TRP A 31 -1.94 9.12 -8.18
CA TRP A 31 -1.60 8.08 -7.21
C TRP A 31 -2.19 8.36 -5.82
N ILE A 32 -2.48 7.30 -5.06
CA ILE A 32 -2.67 7.36 -3.61
C ILE A 32 -1.55 6.57 -2.95
N VAL A 33 -0.84 7.21 -2.02
CA VAL A 33 0.17 6.57 -1.18
C VAL A 33 -0.46 6.21 0.16
N PHE A 34 -0.60 4.91 0.42
CA PHE A 34 -1.03 4.35 1.70
C PHE A 34 0.16 4.10 2.61
N THR A 35 -0.06 4.23 3.90
CA THR A 35 0.92 3.96 4.95
C THR A 35 0.39 2.92 5.93
N GLU A 36 0.90 1.71 5.80
CA GLU A 36 0.37 0.56 6.53
C GLU A 36 1.38 0.11 7.59
N GLY A 37 0.92 -0.02 8.84
CA GLY A 37 1.70 -0.59 9.94
C GLY A 37 1.33 -2.06 10.09
N ILE A 38 2.16 -2.96 9.57
CA ILE A 38 1.81 -4.38 9.38
C ILE A 38 2.42 -5.33 10.43
N GLY A 39 3.21 -4.79 11.37
CA GLY A 39 3.96 -5.58 12.34
C GLY A 39 5.09 -6.39 11.69
N SER A 40 5.58 -7.39 12.40
CA SER A 40 6.65 -8.31 11.93
C SER A 40 6.35 -9.77 12.26
N GLU A 41 5.07 -10.12 12.39
CA GLU A 41 4.61 -11.49 12.66
C GLU A 41 4.58 -12.30 11.35
N ALA A 42 5.49 -13.27 11.22
CA ALA A 42 5.70 -13.99 9.95
C ALA A 42 4.53 -14.91 9.54
N ASN A 43 3.66 -15.27 10.50
CA ASN A 43 2.48 -16.10 10.29
C ASN A 43 1.22 -15.28 9.96
N ASP A 44 1.28 -13.95 10.00
CA ASP A 44 0.19 -13.12 9.53
C ASP A 44 0.19 -13.10 8.00
N THR A 45 -0.85 -13.71 7.43
CA THR A 45 -1.09 -13.83 5.98
C THR A 45 -2.13 -12.84 5.47
N GLY A 46 -2.51 -11.84 6.28
CA GLY A 46 -3.47 -10.81 5.90
C GLY A 46 -2.86 -9.72 5.02
N GLY A 47 -3.70 -9.10 4.20
CA GLY A 47 -3.42 -7.93 3.38
C GLY A 47 -4.57 -6.91 3.47
N LYS A 48 -4.54 -5.90 2.59
CA LYS A 48 -5.61 -4.91 2.46
C LYS A 48 -6.18 -4.92 1.06
N ASP A 49 -7.49 -4.68 0.98
CA ASP A 49 -8.16 -4.51 -0.30
C ASP A 49 -8.19 -3.01 -0.67
N PHE A 50 -7.46 -2.66 -1.72
CA PHE A 50 -7.39 -1.31 -2.29
C PHE A 50 -8.37 -1.13 -3.46
N SER A 51 -9.18 -2.14 -3.78
CA SER A 51 -10.10 -2.12 -4.93
C SER A 51 -11.08 -0.96 -4.91
N GLN A 52 -11.41 -0.41 -3.72
CA GLN A 52 -12.21 0.80 -3.60
C GLN A 52 -11.63 1.96 -4.43
N TRP A 53 -10.31 2.09 -4.52
CA TRP A 53 -9.64 3.17 -5.25
C TRP A 53 -9.15 2.73 -6.62
N SER A 54 -8.56 1.55 -6.75
CA SER A 54 -8.02 1.11 -8.06
C SER A 54 -9.11 0.84 -9.09
N ASN A 55 -10.32 0.45 -8.67
CA ASN A 55 -11.49 0.38 -9.58
C ASN A 55 -11.91 1.75 -10.13
N GLN A 56 -11.40 2.86 -9.59
CA GLN A 56 -11.60 4.22 -10.07
C GLN A 56 -10.44 4.72 -10.95
N ASN A 57 -9.57 3.81 -11.41
CA ASN A 57 -8.34 4.08 -12.17
C ASN A 57 -7.27 4.89 -11.42
N LEU A 58 -7.37 4.99 -10.09
CA LEU A 58 -6.33 5.57 -9.27
C LEU A 58 -5.16 4.59 -9.13
N GLY A 59 -3.94 5.09 -9.25
CA GLY A 59 -2.73 4.29 -8.99
C GLY A 59 -2.53 4.09 -7.48
N ILE A 60 -2.13 2.89 -7.07
CA ILE A 60 -1.95 2.55 -5.65
C ILE A 60 -0.47 2.32 -5.35
N ILE A 61 0.04 3.02 -4.34
CA ILE A 61 1.34 2.74 -3.72
C ILE A 61 1.08 2.45 -2.24
N CYS A 62 1.59 1.33 -1.75
CA CYS A 62 1.50 0.99 -0.34
C CYS A 62 2.90 0.96 0.29
N ARG A 63 3.16 1.89 1.21
CA ARG A 63 4.39 1.90 2.02
C ARG A 63 4.17 1.02 3.25
N LEU A 64 4.84 -0.12 3.27
CA LEU A 64 4.81 -1.06 4.39
C LEU A 64 5.77 -0.63 5.50
N ASN A 65 5.25 -0.55 6.72
CA ASN A 65 5.98 -0.20 7.94
C ASN A 65 5.76 -1.32 8.96
N ASN A 66 6.75 -1.63 9.81
CA ASN A 66 6.51 -2.49 10.97
C ASN A 66 5.49 -1.86 11.93
N GLY A 67 5.58 -0.55 12.15
CA GLY A 67 4.59 0.18 12.92
C GLY A 67 4.89 1.68 12.92
N TYR A 68 4.19 2.37 13.81
CA TYR A 68 4.40 3.79 14.12
C TYR A 68 5.06 3.93 15.49
N TYR A 69 5.27 5.15 15.97
CA TYR A 69 5.70 5.34 17.35
C TYR A 69 4.80 4.54 18.32
N PRO A 70 5.36 3.73 19.24
CA PRO A 70 6.78 3.57 19.55
C PRO A 70 7.54 2.46 18.79
N GLY A 71 6.85 1.61 18.02
CA GLY A 71 7.43 0.44 17.33
C GLY A 71 8.32 0.75 16.13
N GLY A 72 8.16 1.93 15.51
CA GLY A 72 8.99 2.40 14.38
C GLY A 72 8.75 1.67 13.05
N THR A 73 9.21 2.28 11.95
CA THR A 73 9.00 1.78 10.58
C THR A 73 9.71 0.46 10.29
N ILE A 74 10.86 0.22 10.92
CA ILE A 74 11.65 -0.99 10.79
C ILE A 74 11.76 -1.60 12.20
N PRO A 75 11.53 -2.91 12.38
CA PRO A 75 11.58 -3.52 13.71
C PRO A 75 13.02 -3.63 14.21
N HIS A 76 13.20 -4.16 15.43
CA HIS A 76 14.52 -4.57 15.88
C HIS A 76 15.16 -5.58 14.89
N SER A 77 16.48 -5.54 14.72
CA SER A 77 17.20 -6.33 13.71
C SER A 77 17.00 -7.84 13.83
N SER A 78 16.77 -8.34 15.05
CA SER A 78 16.40 -9.75 15.30
C SER A 78 15.08 -10.18 14.65
N ARG A 79 14.28 -9.25 14.14
CA ARG A 79 12.97 -9.50 13.51
C ARG A 79 12.95 -9.23 12.01
N TYR A 80 14.08 -8.90 11.38
CA TYR A 80 14.13 -8.55 9.94
C TYR A 80 13.62 -9.66 9.03
N GLU A 81 14.00 -10.92 9.29
CA GLU A 81 13.53 -12.04 8.48
C GLU A 81 12.01 -12.21 8.60
N SER A 82 11.48 -12.12 9.82
CA SER A 82 10.03 -12.21 10.07
C SER A 82 9.28 -11.05 9.44
N PHE A 83 9.84 -9.84 9.47
CA PHE A 83 9.27 -8.67 8.82
C PHE A 83 9.28 -8.80 7.30
N ALA A 84 10.37 -9.28 6.70
CA ALA A 84 10.45 -9.53 5.26
C ALA A 84 9.38 -10.54 4.82
N LYS A 85 9.19 -11.63 5.58
CA LYS A 85 8.10 -12.60 5.36
C LYS A 85 6.73 -11.94 5.49
N ARG A 86 6.52 -11.13 6.53
CA ARG A 86 5.26 -10.38 6.73
C ARG A 86 4.95 -9.44 5.54
N CYS A 87 5.95 -8.72 5.03
CA CYS A 87 5.82 -7.86 3.85
C CYS A 87 5.44 -8.67 2.59
N ALA A 88 6.10 -9.82 2.36
CA ALA A 88 5.79 -10.69 1.24
C ALA A 88 4.35 -11.22 1.32
N ASN A 89 3.93 -11.67 2.51
CA ASN A 89 2.56 -12.11 2.77
C ASN A 89 1.55 -10.99 2.52
N TYR A 90 1.82 -9.77 3.02
CA TYR A 90 0.93 -8.62 2.83
C TYR A 90 0.74 -8.32 1.34
N ALA A 91 1.83 -8.26 0.58
CA ALA A 91 1.78 -7.99 -0.85
C ALA A 91 1.03 -9.09 -1.63
N ALA A 92 1.23 -10.35 -1.27
CA ALA A 92 0.54 -11.48 -1.92
C ALA A 92 -0.96 -11.55 -1.59
N ALA A 93 -1.36 -11.15 -0.37
CA ALA A 93 -2.75 -11.18 0.08
C ALA A 93 -3.53 -9.90 -0.24
N SER A 94 -2.85 -8.81 -0.59
CA SER A 94 -3.50 -7.54 -0.95
C SER A 94 -4.03 -7.58 -2.37
N THR A 95 -5.16 -6.92 -2.58
CA THR A 95 -5.85 -6.81 -3.87
C THR A 95 -6.08 -5.35 -4.23
N GLY A 96 -6.25 -5.08 -5.52
CA GLY A 96 -6.47 -3.73 -6.04
C GLY A 96 -5.19 -3.02 -6.42
#